data_AF-A0A3M1NDH7-F1
#
_entry.id   AF-A0A3M1NDH7-F1
#
_cell.length_a   1.000
_cell.length_b   1.000
_cell.length_c   1.000
_cell.angle_alpha   90.00
_cell.angle_beta   90.00
_cell.angle_gamma   90.00
#
_symmetry.space_group_name_H-M   'P 1'
#
loop_
_entity.id
_entity.type
_entity.pdbx_description
1 polymer ?
#
loop_
_entity_poly.entity_id
_entity_poly.type
_entity_poly.pdbx_seq_one_letter_code
_entity_poly.pdbx_strand_id
1 'polypeptide(L)'
;MQQETTLTKVASHAPSVAEPAAEHAEHHVDHLKMASFTYNIENSKMAMWLFLASEMFLFSVLIIAYIIARYAHPEEHAQLNVPLTSINTFILLLSSFSVVWALSGVQMGNQTRLLRGLAGVIVLGSIFFLLMMYEYSELSHHGITLAHPFGMAFYALTGLHGAHVLIGLVWAIYVFNRAFNGVYTKESYWGVEFWGLYWHFVDVVWIFIFTVVYLL
;
A
#
# COMPACT_ATOMS: atom_id res chain seq x y z
N MET A 1 7.72 10.64 -90.19
CA MET A 1 7.32 11.96 -89.64
C MET A 1 6.31 11.70 -88.52
N GLN A 2 6.63 12.20 -87.31
CA GLN A 2 5.78 12.55 -86.15
C GLN A 2 4.84 11.48 -85.55
N GLN A 3 5.13 10.88 -84.39
CA GLN A 3 5.15 11.36 -82.99
C GLN A 3 3.79 11.26 -82.26
N GLU A 4 3.81 10.49 -81.16
CA GLU A 4 2.80 10.29 -80.11
C GLU A 4 2.48 11.56 -79.31
N THR A 5 1.65 11.40 -78.25
CA THR A 5 1.39 12.28 -77.07
C THR A 5 0.24 13.30 -77.22
N THR A 6 -0.68 13.57 -76.27
CA THR A 6 -0.90 13.12 -74.88
C THR A 6 -2.27 13.61 -74.37
N LEU A 7 -2.86 12.79 -73.50
CA LEU A 7 -3.80 13.06 -72.39
C LEU A 7 -4.24 14.53 -72.13
N THR A 8 -5.56 14.72 -71.97
CA THR A 8 -6.09 15.68 -70.98
C THR A 8 -7.40 15.17 -70.39
N LYS A 9 -7.29 14.22 -69.44
CA LYS A 9 -8.34 14.00 -68.44
C LYS A 9 -8.15 15.06 -67.37
N VAL A 10 -8.89 16.15 -67.49
CA VAL A 10 -9.07 17.12 -66.41
C VAL A 10 -9.92 16.43 -65.34
N ALA A 11 -9.27 15.93 -64.28
CA ALA A 11 -9.93 15.50 -63.06
C ALA A 11 -9.30 16.26 -61.90
N SER A 12 -9.90 17.42 -61.61
CA SER A 12 -10.19 17.91 -60.25
C SER A 12 -9.18 17.52 -59.17
N HIS A 13 -8.12 18.31 -59.04
CA HIS A 13 -7.36 18.39 -57.79
C HIS A 13 -8.09 19.37 -56.86
N ALA A 14 -9.01 18.86 -56.05
CA ALA A 14 -9.53 19.60 -54.91
C ALA A 14 -8.61 19.29 -53.71
N PRO A 15 -7.96 20.28 -53.09
CA PRO A 15 -7.19 20.03 -51.88
C PRO A 15 -8.15 19.58 -50.77
N SER A 16 -7.79 18.51 -50.07
CA SER A 16 -8.47 17.97 -48.90
C SER A 16 -8.45 19.00 -47.76
N VAL A 17 -9.47 19.85 -47.70
CA VAL A 17 -9.65 20.83 -46.59
C VAL A 17 -10.14 20.13 -45.30
N ALA A 18 -10.51 18.86 -45.36
CA ALA A 18 -11.06 18.09 -44.23
C ALA A 18 -9.99 17.49 -43.30
N GLU A 19 -8.76 17.30 -43.79
CA GLU A 19 -7.66 16.65 -43.08
C GLU A 19 -7.13 17.44 -41.85
N PRO A 20 -6.87 18.76 -41.93
CA PRO A 20 -6.31 19.50 -40.80
C PRO A 20 -7.29 19.67 -39.64
N ALA A 21 -8.61 19.62 -39.88
CA ALA A 21 -9.62 19.73 -38.84
C ALA A 21 -9.81 18.42 -38.05
N ALA A 22 -9.65 17.27 -38.70
CA ALA A 22 -9.73 15.96 -38.05
C ALA A 22 -8.52 15.72 -37.14
N GLU A 23 -7.31 16.06 -37.60
CA GLU A 23 -6.08 15.95 -36.82
C GLU A 23 -6.09 16.90 -35.59
N HIS A 24 -6.55 18.14 -35.76
CA HIS A 24 -6.70 19.08 -34.66
C HIS A 24 -7.75 18.64 -33.63
N ALA A 25 -8.82 17.97 -34.07
CA ALA A 25 -9.86 17.44 -33.20
C ALA A 25 -9.40 16.19 -32.42
N GLU A 26 -8.65 15.28 -33.05
CA GLU A 26 -8.03 14.14 -32.36
C GLU A 26 -7.03 14.61 -31.30
N HIS A 27 -6.14 15.55 -31.65
CA HIS A 27 -5.22 16.17 -30.71
C HIS A 27 -5.98 16.94 -29.60
N HIS A 28 -7.19 17.44 -29.90
CA HIS A 28 -8.06 18.07 -28.90
C HIS A 28 -8.72 17.04 -27.93
N VAL A 29 -8.99 15.82 -28.39
CA VAL A 29 -9.60 14.78 -27.53
C VAL A 29 -8.54 14.11 -26.65
N ASP A 30 -7.31 13.94 -27.16
CA ASP A 30 -6.23 13.30 -26.41
C ASP A 30 -5.73 14.15 -25.25
N HIS A 31 -5.60 15.48 -25.39
CA HIS A 31 -5.19 16.31 -24.26
C HIS A 31 -6.25 16.36 -23.14
N LEU A 32 -7.55 16.23 -23.48
CA LEU A 32 -8.63 16.14 -22.48
C LEU A 32 -8.62 14.80 -21.74
N LYS A 33 -8.35 13.70 -22.45
CA LYS A 33 -8.16 12.37 -21.83
C LYS A 33 -6.92 12.34 -20.93
N MET A 34 -5.81 12.92 -21.37
CA MET A 34 -4.59 13.01 -20.58
C MET A 34 -4.80 13.89 -19.34
N ALA A 35 -5.41 15.08 -19.48
CA ALA A 35 -5.68 15.98 -18.37
C ALA A 35 -6.64 15.38 -17.33
N SER A 36 -7.70 14.69 -17.78
CA SER A 36 -8.63 14.01 -16.87
C SER A 36 -8.01 12.77 -16.20
N PHE A 37 -7.14 12.03 -16.89
CA PHE A 37 -6.38 10.92 -16.30
C PHE A 37 -5.39 11.39 -15.25
N THR A 38 -4.61 12.44 -15.52
CA THR A 38 -3.65 13.01 -14.55
C THR A 38 -4.37 13.60 -13.34
N TYR A 39 -5.47 14.32 -13.55
CA TYR A 39 -6.29 14.88 -12.47
C TYR A 39 -6.87 13.78 -11.56
N ASN A 40 -7.35 12.67 -12.14
CA ASN A 40 -7.87 11.55 -11.36
C ASN A 40 -6.79 10.83 -10.54
N ILE A 41 -5.54 10.78 -11.01
CA ILE A 41 -4.42 10.18 -10.27
C ILE A 41 -4.01 11.07 -9.09
N GLU A 42 -3.89 12.39 -9.29
CA GLU A 42 -3.57 13.33 -8.20
C GLU A 42 -4.62 13.29 -7.10
N ASN A 43 -5.91 13.25 -7.46
CA ASN A 43 -7.00 13.12 -6.49
C ASN A 43 -6.95 11.79 -5.72
N SER A 44 -6.52 10.70 -6.37
CA SER A 44 -6.39 9.39 -5.73
C SER A 44 -5.24 9.36 -4.71
N LYS A 45 -4.11 10.03 -5.01
CA LYS A 45 -3.01 10.20 -4.04
C LYS A 45 -3.43 11.05 -2.85
N MET A 46 -4.14 12.15 -3.10
CA MET A 46 -4.70 12.99 -2.05
C MET A 46 -5.67 12.22 -1.14
N ALA A 47 -6.55 11.41 -1.73
CA ALA A 47 -7.47 10.56 -0.97
C ALA A 47 -6.74 9.54 -0.10
N MET A 48 -5.65 8.92 -0.60
CA MET A 48 -4.82 8.02 0.20
C MET A 48 -4.21 8.75 1.41
N TRP A 49 -3.60 9.92 1.21
CA TRP A 49 -3.03 10.69 2.32
C TRP A 49 -4.06 11.10 3.38
N LEU A 50 -5.26 11.51 2.94
CA LEU A 50 -6.35 11.84 3.86
C LEU A 50 -6.84 10.61 4.62
N PHE A 51 -6.96 9.47 3.96
CA PHE A 51 -7.28 8.20 4.61
C PHE A 51 -6.23 7.84 5.66
N LEU A 52 -4.94 7.86 5.32
CA LEU A 52 -3.85 7.61 6.26
C LEU A 52 -3.86 8.58 7.44
N ALA A 53 -4.14 9.87 7.19
CA ALA A 53 -4.27 10.85 8.26
C ALA A 53 -5.44 10.52 9.20
N SER A 54 -6.58 10.06 8.69
CA SER A 54 -7.70 9.64 9.55
C SER A 54 -7.35 8.42 10.42
N GLU A 55 -6.63 7.44 9.87
CA GLU A 55 -6.15 6.28 10.63
C GLU A 55 -5.12 6.69 11.69
N MET A 56 -4.25 7.68 11.41
CA MET A 56 -3.33 8.24 12.41
C MET A 56 -4.08 8.78 13.64
N PHE A 57 -5.17 9.53 13.43
CA PHE A 57 -5.98 10.03 14.54
C PHE A 57 -6.66 8.90 15.29
N LEU A 58 -7.18 7.90 14.58
CA LEU A 58 -7.79 6.71 15.18
C LEU A 58 -6.81 6.01 16.13
N PHE A 59 -5.62 5.66 15.64
CA PHE A 59 -4.59 5.01 16.47
C PHE A 59 -4.09 5.91 17.60
N SER A 60 -3.96 7.22 17.37
CA SER A 60 -3.52 8.16 18.42
C SER A 60 -4.47 8.16 19.61
N VAL A 61 -5.78 8.17 19.38
CA VAL A 61 -6.79 8.11 20.44
C VAL A 61 -6.70 6.80 21.22
N LEU A 62 -6.52 5.67 20.53
CA LEU A 62 -6.37 4.35 21.18
C LEU A 62 -5.07 4.26 22.01
N ILE A 63 -3.97 4.82 21.52
CA ILE A 63 -2.70 4.89 22.27
C ILE A 63 -2.88 5.72 23.54
N ILE A 64 -3.52 6.89 23.46
CA ILE A 64 -3.81 7.72 24.63
C ILE A 64 -4.71 6.97 25.62
N ALA A 65 -5.75 6.29 25.14
CA ALA A 65 -6.63 5.48 25.98
C ALA A 65 -5.86 4.36 26.70
N TYR A 66 -4.94 3.69 26.00
CA TYR A 66 -4.04 2.69 26.60
C TYR A 66 -3.15 3.30 27.69
N ILE A 67 -2.53 4.45 27.43
CA ILE A 67 -1.67 5.14 28.41
C ILE A 67 -2.47 5.50 29.67
N ILE A 68 -3.70 6.02 29.53
CA ILE A 68 -4.56 6.34 30.67
C ILE A 68 -4.92 5.07 31.46
N ALA A 69 -5.30 3.99 30.78
CA ALA A 69 -5.61 2.71 31.42
C ALA A 69 -4.40 2.14 32.16
N ARG A 70 -3.20 2.30 31.59
CA ARG A 70 -1.92 1.89 32.18
C ARG A 70 -1.60 2.63 33.47
N TYR A 71 -1.74 3.96 33.49
CA TYR A 71 -1.49 4.76 34.71
C TYR A 71 -2.56 4.56 35.78
N ALA A 72 -3.80 4.22 35.41
CA ALA A 72 -4.87 3.94 36.36
C ALA A 72 -4.69 2.61 37.10
N HIS A 73 -3.99 1.63 36.49
CA HIS A 73 -3.77 0.30 37.04
C HIS A 73 -2.29 -0.13 36.96
N PRO A 74 -1.39 0.51 37.74
CA PRO A 74 0.05 0.26 37.67
C PRO A 74 0.47 -1.12 38.19
N GLU A 75 -0.34 -1.80 39.02
CA GLU A 75 -0.01 -3.12 39.61
C GLU A 75 -0.22 -4.29 38.62
N GLU A 76 -1.00 -4.10 37.54
CA GLU A 76 -1.32 -5.12 36.54
C GLU A 76 -0.30 -5.10 35.38
N HIS A 77 0.98 -5.30 35.70
CA HIS A 77 2.02 -5.49 34.70
C HIS A 77 1.94 -6.91 34.12
N ALA A 78 1.33 -7.03 32.95
CA ALA A 78 1.49 -8.19 32.09
C ALA A 78 2.97 -8.54 31.90
N GLN A 79 3.36 -9.79 32.15
CA GLN A 79 4.67 -10.28 31.74
C GLN A 79 4.69 -10.44 30.22
N LEU A 80 4.86 -9.33 29.50
CA LEU A 80 4.97 -9.32 28.05
C LEU A 80 6.33 -9.90 27.65
N ASN A 81 6.35 -10.75 26.63
CA ASN A 81 7.58 -11.38 26.14
C ASN A 81 8.35 -10.44 25.22
N VAL A 82 9.01 -9.43 25.82
CA VAL A 82 9.75 -8.38 25.10
C VAL A 82 10.74 -8.93 24.08
N PRO A 83 11.52 -10.02 24.34
CA PRO A 83 12.42 -10.58 23.33
C PRO A 83 11.71 -11.10 22.07
N LEU A 84 10.59 -11.81 22.24
CA LEU A 84 9.82 -12.35 21.11
C LEU A 84 9.23 -11.22 20.28
N THR A 85 8.60 -10.24 20.92
CA THR A 85 8.00 -9.08 20.25
C THR A 85 9.05 -8.17 19.61
N SER A 86 10.26 -8.09 20.17
CA SER A 86 11.38 -7.34 19.56
C SER A 86 11.84 -7.98 18.26
N ILE A 87 11.99 -9.31 18.23
CA ILE A 87 12.31 -10.05 17.00
C ILE A 87 11.18 -9.86 15.98
N ASN A 88 9.93 -9.92 16.44
CA ASN A 88 8.76 -9.72 15.59
C ASN A 88 8.76 -8.33 14.94
N THR A 89 9.06 -7.29 15.72
CA THR A 89 9.17 -5.91 15.22
C THR A 89 10.31 -5.79 14.21
N PHE A 90 11.45 -6.45 14.44
CA PHE A 90 12.56 -6.47 13.48
C PHE A 90 12.16 -7.13 12.14
N ILE A 91 11.40 -8.24 12.19
CA ILE A 91 10.84 -8.90 10.99
C ILE A 91 9.94 -7.93 10.21
N LEU A 92 9.11 -7.16 10.91
CA LEU A 92 8.23 -6.18 10.28
C LEU A 92 9.03 -5.05 9.60
N LEU A 93 10.09 -4.55 10.24
CA LEU A 93 10.99 -3.56 9.65
C LEU A 93 11.69 -4.09 8.38
N LEU A 94 12.11 -5.36 8.38
CA LEU A 94 12.65 -6.01 7.19
C LEU A 94 11.61 -6.16 6.07
N SER A 95 10.35 -6.37 6.42
CA SER A 95 9.23 -6.37 5.47
C SER A 95 9.09 -5.01 4.79
N SER A 96 9.13 -3.93 5.56
CA SER A 96 9.13 -2.54 5.06
C SER A 96 10.24 -2.31 4.02
N PHE A 97 11.47 -2.73 4.32
CA PHE A 97 12.58 -2.65 3.36
C PHE A 97 12.32 -3.43 2.07
N SER A 98 11.68 -4.61 2.19
CA SER A 98 11.34 -5.46 1.05
C SER A 98 10.33 -4.79 0.10
N VAL A 99 9.41 -3.95 0.61
CA VAL A 99 8.49 -3.13 -0.21
C VAL A 99 9.26 -2.13 -1.07
N VAL A 100 10.19 -1.38 -0.47
CA VAL A 100 11.01 -0.39 -1.20
C VAL A 100 11.83 -1.08 -2.29
N TRP A 101 12.38 -2.26 -1.99
CA TRP A 101 13.12 -3.05 -2.95
C TRP A 101 12.23 -3.54 -4.12
N ALA A 102 10.99 -3.95 -3.83
CA ALA A 102 10.01 -4.33 -4.83
C ALA A 102 9.64 -3.15 -5.76
N LEU A 103 9.40 -1.97 -5.16
CA LEU A 103 9.04 -0.74 -5.88
C LEU A 103 10.19 -0.25 -6.76
N SER A 104 11.43 -0.29 -6.26
CA SER A 104 12.62 -0.01 -7.07
C SER A 104 12.75 -0.98 -8.25
N GLY A 105 12.41 -2.25 -8.04
CA GLY A 105 12.38 -3.28 -9.07
C GLY A 105 11.45 -2.92 -10.24
N VAL A 106 10.20 -2.53 -9.96
CA VAL A 106 9.23 -2.19 -11.01
C VAL A 106 9.59 -0.90 -11.75
N GLN A 107 10.14 0.10 -11.05
CA GLN A 107 10.64 1.34 -11.68
C GLN A 107 11.79 1.05 -12.66
N MET A 108 12.67 0.09 -12.33
CA MET A 108 13.73 -0.38 -13.24
C MET A 108 13.21 -1.34 -14.33
N GLY A 109 11.94 -1.76 -14.28
CA GLY A 109 11.34 -2.73 -15.21
C GLY A 109 11.73 -4.17 -14.92
N ASN A 110 12.29 -4.44 -13.74
CA ASN A 110 12.68 -5.77 -13.32
C ASN A 110 11.54 -6.43 -12.54
N GLN A 111 10.72 -7.21 -13.27
CA GLN A 111 9.60 -7.96 -12.71
C GLN A 111 10.03 -8.98 -11.66
N THR A 112 11.20 -9.60 -11.82
CA THR A 112 11.70 -10.58 -10.86
C THR A 112 11.98 -9.95 -9.50
N ARG A 113 12.52 -8.72 -9.47
CA ARG A 113 12.72 -7.97 -8.22
C ARG A 113 11.40 -7.59 -7.57
N LEU A 114 10.42 -7.14 -8.35
CA LEU A 114 9.06 -6.84 -7.87
C LEU A 114 8.46 -8.07 -7.19
N LEU A 115 8.44 -9.22 -7.88
CA LEU A 115 7.86 -10.46 -7.35
C LEU A 115 8.60 -10.97 -6.11
N ARG A 116 9.94 -10.95 -6.10
CA ARG A 116 10.72 -11.39 -4.94
C ARG A 116 10.51 -10.49 -3.72
N GLY A 117 10.45 -9.17 -3.92
CA GLY A 117 10.18 -8.23 -2.84
C GLY A 117 8.78 -8.41 -2.27
N LEU A 118 7.76 -8.50 -3.13
CA LEU A 118 6.37 -8.76 -2.70
C LEU A 118 6.21 -10.13 -2.00
N ALA A 119 6.85 -11.19 -2.51
CA ALA A 119 6.86 -12.48 -1.83
C ALA A 119 7.54 -12.40 -0.46
N GLY A 120 8.63 -11.65 -0.34
CA GLY A 120 9.29 -11.37 0.94
C GLY A 120 8.34 -10.73 1.95
N VAL A 121 7.58 -9.70 1.53
CA VAL A 121 6.58 -9.04 2.37
C VAL A 121 5.48 -9.99 2.82
N ILE A 122 4.94 -10.82 1.92
CA ILE A 122 3.90 -11.78 2.27
C ILE A 122 4.41 -12.78 3.32
N VAL A 123 5.64 -13.30 3.14
CA VAL A 123 6.22 -14.27 4.08
C VAL A 123 6.51 -13.62 5.43
N LEU A 124 7.20 -12.48 5.45
CA LEU A 124 7.57 -11.78 6.68
C LEU A 124 6.33 -11.27 7.44
N GLY A 125 5.36 -10.70 6.73
CA GLY A 125 4.09 -10.26 7.30
C GLY A 125 3.24 -11.42 7.84
N SER A 126 3.26 -12.58 7.18
CA SER A 126 2.58 -13.78 7.72
C SER A 126 3.25 -14.30 8.99
N ILE A 127 4.59 -14.35 9.03
CA ILE A 127 5.33 -14.72 10.23
C ILE A 127 4.98 -13.75 11.37
N PHE A 128 4.94 -12.45 11.07
CA PHE A 128 4.58 -11.44 12.06
C PHE A 128 3.19 -11.66 12.67
N PHE A 129 2.20 -11.91 11.81
CA PHE A 129 0.84 -12.17 12.24
C PHE A 129 0.72 -13.45 13.07
N LEU A 130 1.45 -14.52 12.71
CA LEU A 130 1.43 -15.78 13.47
C LEU A 130 2.09 -15.64 14.84
N LEU A 131 3.21 -14.92 14.95
CA LEU A 131 3.86 -14.64 16.23
C LEU A 131 2.95 -13.81 17.14
N MET A 132 2.23 -12.84 16.58
CA MET A 132 1.24 -12.06 17.29
C MET A 132 0.10 -12.94 17.85
N MET A 133 -0.43 -13.87 17.04
CA MET A 133 -1.47 -14.79 17.48
C MET A 133 -1.00 -15.75 18.58
N TYR A 134 0.26 -16.20 18.49
CA TYR A 134 0.88 -17.00 19.54
C TYR A 134 0.96 -16.20 20.85
N GLU A 135 1.43 -14.96 20.80
CA GLU A 135 1.51 -14.10 21.99
C GLU A 135 0.13 -13.84 22.61
N TYR A 136 -0.90 -13.62 21.80
CA TYR A 136 -2.28 -13.47 22.29
C TYR A 136 -2.78 -14.72 23.01
N SER A 137 -2.49 -15.90 22.46
CA SER A 137 -2.86 -17.15 23.10
C SER A 137 -2.17 -17.30 24.46
N GLU A 138 -0.90 -16.95 24.57
CA GLU A 138 -0.14 -17.01 25.82
C GLU A 138 -0.69 -16.03 26.87
N LEU A 139 -1.01 -14.79 26.47
CA LEU A 139 -1.55 -13.76 27.37
C LEU A 139 -2.95 -14.10 27.89
N SER A 140 -3.79 -14.71 27.05
CA SER A 140 -5.11 -15.17 27.46
C SER A 140 -5.05 -16.30 28.50
N HIS A 141 -4.07 -17.21 28.40
CA HIS A 141 -3.87 -18.27 29.40
C HIS A 141 -3.33 -17.71 30.73
N HIS A 142 -2.56 -16.62 30.71
CA HIS A 142 -2.07 -15.92 31.89
C HIS A 142 -3.11 -15.01 32.56
N GLY A 143 -4.37 -15.05 32.15
CA GLY A 143 -5.48 -14.37 32.82
C GLY A 143 -5.71 -12.92 32.39
N ILE A 144 -4.97 -12.40 31.40
CA ILE A 144 -5.22 -11.08 30.83
C ILE A 144 -6.35 -11.22 29.82
N THR A 145 -7.55 -10.97 30.31
CA THR A 145 -8.79 -11.09 29.53
C THR A 145 -9.39 -9.71 29.27
N LEU A 146 -10.37 -9.68 28.36
CA LEU A 146 -11.22 -8.51 28.08
C LEU A 146 -12.04 -8.03 29.30
N ALA A 147 -11.97 -8.72 30.44
CA ALA A 147 -12.62 -8.28 31.67
C ALA A 147 -11.83 -7.18 32.40
N HIS A 148 -10.52 -7.09 32.17
CA HIS A 148 -9.66 -6.08 32.80
C HIS A 148 -9.57 -4.82 31.92
N PRO A 149 -9.69 -3.60 32.49
CA PRO A 149 -9.56 -2.35 31.73
C PRO A 149 -8.24 -2.25 30.96
N PHE A 150 -7.14 -2.74 31.55
CA PHE A 150 -5.84 -2.82 30.89
C PHE A 150 -5.85 -3.77 29.69
N GLY A 151 -6.35 -5.00 29.88
CA GLY A 151 -6.47 -6.00 28.82
C GLY A 151 -7.35 -5.52 27.66
N MET A 152 -8.48 -4.88 27.96
CA MET A 152 -9.36 -4.27 26.95
C MET A 152 -8.63 -3.24 26.09
N ALA A 153 -7.94 -2.28 26.71
CA ALA A 153 -7.23 -1.25 25.97
C ALA A 153 -6.07 -1.83 25.15
N PHE A 154 -5.35 -2.81 25.71
CA PHE A 154 -4.31 -3.57 25.00
C PHE A 154 -4.89 -4.26 23.76
N TYR A 155 -5.85 -5.18 23.92
CA TYR A 155 -6.40 -5.97 22.81
C TYR A 155 -7.14 -5.11 21.78
N ALA A 156 -7.75 -3.98 22.18
CA ALA A 156 -8.35 -3.05 21.25
C ALA A 156 -7.29 -2.37 20.37
N LEU A 157 -6.21 -1.87 20.96
CA LEU A 157 -5.12 -1.20 20.24
C LEU A 157 -4.35 -2.18 19.33
N THR A 158 -3.84 -3.27 19.91
CA THR A 158 -3.02 -4.25 19.19
C THR A 158 -3.87 -5.10 18.24
N GLY A 159 -5.14 -5.37 18.59
CA GLY A 159 -6.06 -6.14 17.75
C GLY A 159 -6.51 -5.36 16.52
N LEU A 160 -6.80 -4.06 16.67
CA LEU A 160 -7.09 -3.22 15.51
C LEU A 160 -5.88 -3.11 14.59
N HIS A 161 -4.69 -2.96 15.14
CA HIS A 161 -3.46 -2.98 14.35
C HIS A 161 -3.28 -4.32 13.62
N GLY A 162 -3.47 -5.45 14.32
CA GLY A 162 -3.43 -6.78 13.72
C GLY A 162 -4.42 -6.97 12.57
N ALA A 163 -5.63 -6.39 12.69
CA ALA A 163 -6.61 -6.35 11.60
C ALA A 163 -6.10 -5.55 10.38
N HIS A 164 -5.46 -4.40 10.61
CA HIS A 164 -4.85 -3.61 9.53
C HIS A 164 -3.72 -4.35 8.81
N VAL A 165 -2.87 -5.07 9.55
CA VAL A 165 -1.83 -5.93 8.99
C VAL A 165 -2.44 -7.04 8.15
N LEU A 166 -3.51 -7.69 8.64
CA LEU A 166 -4.21 -8.74 7.89
C LEU A 166 -4.82 -8.22 6.59
N ILE A 167 -5.48 -7.05 6.63
CA ILE A 167 -6.01 -6.38 5.43
C ILE A 167 -4.87 -6.07 4.45
N GLY A 168 -3.76 -5.53 4.96
CA GLY A 168 -2.57 -5.26 4.17
C GLY A 168 -2.00 -6.51 3.52
N LEU A 169 -2.06 -7.66 4.20
CA LEU A 169 -1.49 -8.93 3.74
C LEU A 169 -2.36 -9.54 2.64
N VAL A 170 -3.69 -9.48 2.81
CA VAL A 170 -4.64 -9.86 1.76
C VAL A 170 -4.45 -8.98 0.52
N TRP A 171 -4.28 -7.67 0.71
CA TRP A 171 -4.00 -6.75 -0.41
C TRP A 171 -2.62 -7.04 -1.05
N ALA A 172 -1.60 -7.40 -0.27
CA ALA A 172 -0.28 -7.80 -0.77
C ALA A 172 -0.39 -9.03 -1.68
N ILE A 173 -1.17 -10.03 -1.29
CA ILE A 173 -1.44 -11.23 -2.09
C ILE A 173 -2.15 -10.86 -3.39
N TYR A 174 -3.12 -9.95 -3.34
CA TYR A 174 -3.81 -9.45 -4.54
C TYR A 174 -2.84 -8.74 -5.51
N VAL A 175 -2.01 -7.83 -5.00
CA VAL A 175 -0.98 -7.12 -5.79
C VAL A 175 0.05 -8.11 -6.33
N PHE A 176 0.51 -9.08 -5.54
CA PHE A 176 1.42 -10.13 -5.99
C PHE A 176 0.84 -10.94 -7.15
N ASN A 177 -0.42 -11.36 -7.06
CA ASN A 177 -1.08 -12.09 -8.14
C ASN A 177 -1.21 -11.25 -9.42
N ARG A 178 -1.51 -9.95 -9.30
CA ARG A 178 -1.54 -9.03 -10.45
C ARG A 178 -0.15 -8.81 -11.05
N ALA A 179 0.88 -8.71 -10.21
CA ALA A 179 2.27 -8.61 -10.64
C ALA A 179 2.73 -9.87 -11.38
N PHE A 180 2.32 -11.05 -10.90
CA PHE A 180 2.65 -12.33 -11.53
C PHE A 180 2.03 -12.47 -12.93
N ASN A 181 0.83 -11.91 -13.10
CA ASN A 181 0.17 -11.83 -14.41
C ASN A 181 0.75 -10.74 -15.34
N GLY A 182 1.85 -10.07 -14.95
CA GLY A 182 2.53 -9.05 -15.76
C GLY A 182 1.76 -7.75 -15.94
N VAL A 183 0.77 -7.47 -15.08
CA VAL A 183 -0.11 -6.30 -15.20
C VAL A 183 0.62 -5.00 -14.89
N TYR A 184 1.61 -5.04 -14.00
CA TYR A 184 2.37 -3.84 -13.62
C TYR A 184 3.51 -3.60 -14.60
N THR A 185 3.59 -2.40 -15.14
CA THR A 185 4.66 -1.95 -16.03
C THR A 185 5.36 -0.73 -15.42
N LYS A 186 6.46 -0.27 -16.03
CA LYS A 186 7.17 0.95 -15.60
C LYS A 186 6.26 2.18 -15.54
N GLU A 187 5.22 2.20 -16.37
CA GLU A 187 4.30 3.34 -16.51
C GLU A 187 3.03 3.15 -15.65
N SER A 188 2.74 1.93 -15.23
CA SER A 188 1.54 1.58 -14.46
C SER A 188 1.90 0.68 -13.28
N TYR A 189 2.47 1.27 -12.23
CA TYR A 189 2.77 0.61 -10.96
C TYR A 189 2.05 1.23 -9.75
N TRP A 190 1.10 2.14 -10.00
CA TRP A 190 0.34 2.86 -8.98
C TRP A 190 -0.29 1.96 -7.92
N GLY A 191 -0.78 0.78 -8.31
CA GLY A 191 -1.35 -0.19 -7.37
C GLY A 191 -0.33 -0.73 -6.35
N VAL A 192 0.93 -0.90 -6.75
CA VAL A 192 2.02 -1.30 -5.86
C VAL A 192 2.44 -0.12 -4.96
N GLU A 193 2.46 1.09 -5.50
CA GLU A 193 2.79 2.31 -4.74
C GLU A 193 1.76 2.58 -3.63
N PHE A 194 0.46 2.55 -3.95
CA PHE A 194 -0.61 2.78 -2.97
C PHE A 194 -0.64 1.74 -1.86
N TRP A 195 -0.54 0.45 -2.24
CA TRP A 195 -0.44 -0.62 -1.26
C TRP A 195 0.83 -0.47 -0.42
N GLY A 196 1.97 -0.12 -1.03
CA GLY A 196 3.23 0.08 -0.32
C GLY A 196 3.16 1.21 0.69
N LEU A 197 2.53 2.35 0.35
CA LEU A 197 2.28 3.46 1.27
C LEU A 197 1.44 3.01 2.48
N TYR A 198 0.37 2.25 2.23
CA TYR A 198 -0.45 1.69 3.31
C TYR A 198 0.36 0.73 4.19
N TRP A 199 1.16 -0.17 3.61
CA TRP A 199 1.98 -1.10 4.37
C TRP A 199 3.01 -0.38 5.24
N HIS A 200 3.71 0.61 4.69
CA HIS A 200 4.64 1.45 5.45
C HIS A 200 3.97 2.20 6.60
N PHE A 201 2.76 2.71 6.38
CA PHE A 201 2.00 3.37 7.45
C PHE A 201 1.70 2.40 8.61
N VAL A 202 1.21 1.19 8.29
CA VAL A 202 0.96 0.15 9.29
C VAL A 202 2.24 -0.18 10.06
N ASP A 203 3.36 -0.37 9.36
CA ASP A 203 4.66 -0.63 10.01
C ASP A 203 5.09 0.50 10.96
N VAL A 204 4.90 1.77 10.56
CA VAL A 204 5.22 2.93 11.40
C VAL A 204 4.35 2.97 12.66
N VAL A 205 3.04 2.73 12.53
CA VAL A 205 2.12 2.65 13.68
C VAL A 205 2.57 1.56 14.64
N TRP A 206 3.03 0.41 14.13
CA TRP A 206 3.52 -0.68 14.99
C TRP A 206 4.72 -0.25 15.83
N ILE A 207 5.66 0.51 15.28
CA ILE A 207 6.84 0.99 16.03
C ILE A 207 6.39 1.83 17.23
N PHE A 208 5.39 2.70 17.05
CA PHE A 208 4.84 3.49 18.15
C PHE A 208 4.13 2.61 19.18
N ILE A 209 3.30 1.66 18.74
CA ILE A 209 2.62 0.71 19.64
C ILE A 209 3.65 -0.09 20.43
N PHE A 210 4.64 -0.68 19.77
CA PHE A 210 5.71 -1.44 20.41
C PHE A 210 6.44 -0.59 21.47
N THR A 211 6.80 0.63 21.14
CA THR A 211 7.48 1.53 22.08
C THR A 211 6.62 1.86 23.30
N VAL A 212 5.34 2.17 23.11
CA VAL A 212 4.45 2.59 24.21
C VAL A 212 3.96 1.42 25.05
N VAL A 213 3.73 0.25 24.44
CA VAL A 213 3.09 -0.90 25.09
C VAL A 213 4.12 -1.86 25.71
N TYR A 214 5.28 -2.02 25.06
CA TYR A 214 6.27 -3.03 25.45
C TYR A 214 7.52 -2.45 26.10
N LEU A 215 7.89 -1.19 25.81
CA LEU A 215 9.10 -0.57 26.36
C LEU A 215 8.81 0.45 27.48
N LEU A 216 7.59 0.97 27.58
CA LEU A 216 7.18 2.00 28.54
C LEU A 216 6.18 1.44 29.58
#